data_AF-C7RRU1-F1
#
_entry.id   AF-C7RRU1-F1
#
_cell.length_a   1.000
_cell.length_b   1.000
_cell.length_c   1.000
_cell.angle_alpha   90.00
_cell.angle_beta   90.00
_cell.angle_gamma   90.00
#
_symmetry.space_group_name_H-M   'P 1'
#
loop_
_entity.id
_entity.type
_entity.pdbx_description
1 polymer ?
#
loop_
_entity_poly.entity_id
_entity_poly.type
_entity_poly.pdbx_seq_one_letter_code
_entity_poly.pdbx_strand_id
1 'polypeptide(L)'
;MTHHDYPSSRVRPPGGALLATLLAVVVSACAADAWRPDPRYEAFLDQVQNTCGTERIGSRSIGSDLIQDAYFLDVTSRFYNGEVTRNDYANSLAGSFGGAADAAGILCILAQVPNQASSPPPRMPGYR
;
A
#
# COMPACT_ATOMS: atom_id res chain seq x y z
N MET A 1 -14.06 -18.96 -40.80
CA MET A 1 -15.17 -18.11 -40.32
C MET A 1 -16.37 -19.01 -40.07
N THR A 2 -16.53 -19.47 -38.83
CA THR A 2 -17.62 -20.36 -38.41
C THR A 2 -18.70 -19.51 -37.74
N HIS A 3 -19.86 -19.41 -38.40
CA HIS A 3 -21.09 -18.86 -37.81
C HIS A 3 -21.66 -19.92 -36.84
N HIS A 4 -21.84 -19.55 -35.58
CA HIS A 4 -22.64 -20.32 -34.63
C HIS A 4 -24.00 -19.66 -34.48
N ASP A 5 -25.00 -20.38 -35.00
CA ASP A 5 -26.43 -20.15 -34.87
C ASP A 5 -26.83 -20.24 -33.37
N TYR A 6 -27.41 -19.19 -32.82
CA TYR A 6 -27.92 -19.15 -31.44
C TYR A 6 -29.41 -19.55 -31.45
N PRO A 7 -29.82 -20.69 -30.85
CA PRO A 7 -31.24 -20.98 -30.74
C PRO A 7 -31.91 -20.07 -29.70
N SER A 8 -32.93 -19.33 -30.17
CA SER A 8 -33.80 -18.47 -29.37
C SER A 8 -34.63 -19.26 -28.35
N SER A 9 -34.58 -18.82 -27.09
CA SER A 9 -35.38 -19.35 -25.98
C SER A 9 -36.88 -19.13 -26.18
N ARG A 10 -37.68 -20.17 -25.91
CA ARG A 10 -39.11 -20.02 -25.57
C ARG A 10 -39.34 -20.61 -24.19
N VAL A 11 -39.35 -19.74 -23.18
CA VAL A 11 -39.82 -20.09 -21.83
C VAL A 11 -41.34 -20.04 -21.85
N ARG A 12 -41.99 -21.16 -21.47
CA ARG A 12 -43.45 -21.25 -21.34
C ARG A 12 -43.77 -21.49 -19.85
N PRO A 13 -44.42 -20.56 -19.13
CA PRO A 13 -45.04 -20.85 -17.84
C PRO A 13 -46.44 -21.41 -18.10
N PRO A 14 -47.03 -22.25 -17.22
CA PRO A 14 -47.70 -21.68 -16.04
C PRO A 14 -47.82 -22.62 -14.81
N GLY A 15 -48.13 -22.00 -13.67
CA GLY A 15 -48.87 -22.65 -12.59
C GLY A 15 -48.06 -22.97 -11.34
N GLY A 16 -48.31 -22.22 -10.27
CA GLY A 16 -47.83 -22.54 -8.93
C GLY A 16 -47.16 -21.36 -8.25
N ALA A 17 -47.97 -20.56 -7.56
CA ALA A 17 -47.50 -19.57 -6.61
C ALA A 17 -46.60 -20.24 -5.57
N LEU A 18 -45.47 -19.61 -5.24
CA LEU A 18 -44.92 -19.51 -3.89
C LEU A 18 -43.83 -18.43 -3.91
N LEU A 19 -44.17 -17.29 -3.32
CA LEU A 19 -43.25 -16.22 -2.97
C LEU A 19 -42.16 -16.77 -2.05
N ALA A 20 -40.91 -16.76 -2.50
CA ALA A 20 -39.74 -16.93 -1.65
C ALA A 20 -38.81 -15.74 -1.86
N THR A 21 -39.14 -14.61 -1.24
CA THR A 21 -38.20 -13.48 -1.07
C THR A 21 -37.12 -13.92 -0.09
N LEU A 22 -36.05 -14.52 -0.62
CA LEU A 22 -34.80 -14.73 0.10
C LEU A 22 -34.06 -13.39 0.18
N LEU A 23 -34.35 -12.62 1.23
CA LEU A 23 -33.48 -11.52 1.67
C LEU A 23 -32.21 -12.13 2.27
N ALA A 24 -31.27 -12.50 1.41
CA ALA A 24 -29.91 -12.80 1.83
C ALA A 24 -29.21 -11.47 2.19
N VAL A 25 -29.36 -11.02 3.44
CA VAL A 25 -28.47 -10.00 4.01
C VAL A 25 -27.14 -10.68 4.27
N VAL A 26 -26.34 -10.83 3.22
CA VAL A 26 -24.94 -11.22 3.33
C VAL A 26 -24.21 -9.97 3.83
N VAL A 27 -24.10 -9.82 5.14
CA VAL A 27 -23.13 -8.87 5.72
C VAL A 27 -21.76 -9.44 5.39
N SER A 28 -21.21 -9.02 4.26
CA SER A 28 -19.82 -9.24 3.89
C SER A 28 -18.95 -8.39 4.82
N ALA A 29 -18.73 -8.87 6.04
CA ALA A 29 -17.61 -8.43 6.87
C ALA A 29 -16.32 -9.02 6.29
N CYS A 30 -16.01 -8.66 5.05
CA CYS A 30 -14.74 -8.97 4.42
C CYS A 30 -13.69 -8.05 5.06
N ALA A 31 -13.00 -8.56 6.07
CA ALA A 31 -11.67 -8.10 6.47
C ALA A 31 -11.56 -6.65 7.02
N ALA A 32 -12.38 -6.29 8.02
CA ALA A 32 -12.15 -5.04 8.76
C ALA A 32 -10.81 -5.02 9.55
N ASP A 33 -10.12 -6.15 9.68
CA ASP A 33 -8.84 -6.29 10.40
C ASP A 33 -7.60 -6.34 9.49
N ALA A 34 -7.74 -6.17 8.17
CA ALA A 34 -6.59 -6.27 7.25
C ALA A 34 -5.66 -5.05 7.25
N TRP A 35 -6.07 -3.93 7.83
CA TRP A 35 -5.24 -2.72 7.93
C TRP A 35 -5.10 -2.29 9.39
N ARG A 36 -3.97 -2.63 10.02
CA ARG A 36 -3.55 -1.96 11.25
C ARG A 36 -2.48 -0.92 10.89
N PRO A 37 -2.76 0.38 11.11
CA PRO A 37 -1.73 1.40 11.02
C PRO A 37 -0.58 1.04 11.97
N ASP A 38 0.66 1.05 11.48
CA ASP A 38 1.84 0.99 12.35
C ASP A 38 2.21 2.42 12.76
N PRO A 39 1.88 2.86 14.00
CA PRO A 39 2.12 4.23 14.42
C PRO A 39 3.60 4.64 14.42
N ARG A 40 4.54 3.68 14.45
CA ARG A 40 5.98 3.98 14.35
C ARG A 40 6.37 4.28 12.91
N TYR A 41 5.84 3.52 11.98
CA TYR A 41 6.06 3.76 10.55
C TYR A 41 5.43 5.08 10.12
N GLU A 42 4.19 5.36 10.55
CA GLU A 42 3.53 6.65 10.29
C GLU A 42 4.34 7.83 10.86
N ALA A 43 4.83 7.72 12.10
CA ALA A 43 5.67 8.76 12.70
C ALA A 43 7.01 8.95 11.95
N PHE A 44 7.57 7.87 11.38
CA PHE A 44 8.74 7.97 10.51
C PHE A 44 8.42 8.71 9.21
N LEU A 45 7.28 8.42 8.58
CA LEU A 45 6.83 9.16 7.39
C LEU A 45 6.59 10.63 7.69
N ASP A 46 5.99 10.96 8.83
CA ASP A 46 5.83 12.33 9.31
C ASP A 46 7.19 13.02 9.47
N GLN A 47 8.18 12.34 10.06
CA GLN A 47 9.54 12.87 10.20
C GLN A 47 10.20 13.11 8.83
N VAL A 48 10.04 12.18 7.89
CA VAL A 48 10.54 12.32 6.50
C VAL A 48 9.88 13.51 5.82
N GLN A 49 8.56 13.67 5.91
CA GLN A 49 7.85 14.79 5.31
C GLN A 49 8.31 16.12 5.90
N ASN A 50 8.42 16.20 7.23
CA ASN A 50 8.81 17.43 7.93
C ASN A 50 10.27 17.85 7.66
N THR A 51 11.18 16.88 7.50
CA THR A 51 12.61 17.15 7.37
C THR A 51 13.06 17.23 5.91
N CYS A 52 12.52 16.35 5.07
CA CYS A 52 12.95 16.17 3.68
C CYS A 52 11.95 16.71 2.67
N GLY A 53 10.81 17.28 3.09
CA GLY A 53 9.68 17.60 2.21
C GLY A 53 10.01 18.52 1.03
N THR A 54 11.02 19.37 1.15
CA THR A 54 11.50 20.27 0.08
C THR A 54 12.50 19.61 -0.87
N GLU A 55 13.07 18.47 -0.48
CA GLU A 55 14.02 17.73 -1.30
C GLU A 55 13.32 16.95 -2.41
N ARG A 56 14.11 16.54 -3.41
CA ARG A 56 13.60 15.90 -4.62
C ARG A 56 14.25 14.57 -4.91
N ILE A 57 13.46 13.69 -5.50
CA ILE A 57 13.88 12.45 -6.15
C ILE A 57 13.48 12.59 -7.61
N GLY A 58 14.46 12.95 -8.45
CA GLY A 58 14.23 13.27 -9.86
C GLY A 58 13.13 14.32 -10.05
N SER A 59 12.02 13.88 -10.66
CA SER A 59 10.87 14.73 -11.00
C SER A 59 9.88 14.93 -9.85
N ARG A 60 10.04 14.22 -8.72
CA ARG A 60 9.12 14.26 -7.57
C ARG A 60 9.76 15.01 -6.39
N SER A 61 8.98 15.85 -5.72
CA SER A 61 9.32 16.35 -4.38
C SER A 61 8.85 15.37 -3.32
N ILE A 62 9.59 15.23 -2.23
CA ILE A 62 9.24 14.29 -1.15
C ILE A 62 7.91 14.65 -0.49
N GLY A 63 7.57 15.94 -0.37
CA GLY A 63 6.43 16.49 0.39
C GLY A 63 5.10 15.70 0.36
N SER A 64 4.05 16.26 -0.23
CA SER A 64 2.72 15.61 -0.22
C SER A 64 2.59 14.54 -1.29
N ASP A 65 3.26 14.70 -2.43
CA ASP A 65 3.05 13.84 -3.60
C ASP A 65 3.68 12.46 -3.42
N LEU A 66 4.90 12.40 -2.88
CA LEU A 66 5.63 11.14 -2.75
C LEU A 66 5.18 10.34 -1.51
N ILE A 67 4.89 11.00 -0.39
CA ILE A 67 4.44 10.34 0.85
C ILE A 67 3.08 9.64 0.69
N GLN A 68 2.28 10.04 -0.30
CA GLN A 68 1.00 9.39 -0.62
C GLN A 68 1.13 8.34 -1.75
N ASP A 69 2.30 8.18 -2.35
CA ASP A 69 2.52 7.25 -3.46
C ASP A 69 2.61 5.81 -2.95
N ALA A 70 1.75 4.93 -3.49
CA ALA A 70 1.65 3.54 -3.02
C ALA A 70 2.94 2.74 -3.20
N TYR A 71 3.70 2.99 -4.27
CA TYR A 71 4.97 2.31 -4.50
C TYR A 71 6.04 2.82 -3.54
N PHE A 72 6.10 4.14 -3.32
CA PHE A 72 6.97 4.73 -2.32
C PHE A 72 6.69 4.15 -0.93
N LEU A 73 5.42 4.08 -0.53
CA LEU A 73 5.00 3.54 0.76
C LEU A 73 5.35 2.06 0.93
N ASP A 74 5.14 1.23 -0.10
CA ASP A 74 5.53 -0.19 -0.08
C ASP A 74 7.04 -0.36 0.11
N VAL A 75 7.83 0.25 -0.78
CA VAL A 75 9.29 0.09 -0.78
C VAL A 75 9.94 0.69 0.47
N THR A 76 9.40 1.81 0.96
CA THR A 76 9.85 2.45 2.20
C THR A 76 9.48 1.64 3.43
N SER A 77 8.30 1.02 3.48
CA SER A 77 7.92 0.10 4.56
C SER A 77 8.87 -1.10 4.61
N ARG A 78 9.16 -1.71 3.47
CA ARG A 78 10.11 -2.84 3.38
C ARG A 78 11.51 -2.43 3.84
N PHE A 79 11.97 -1.24 3.47
CA PHE A 79 13.26 -0.71 3.92
C PHE A 79 13.28 -0.44 5.42
N TYR A 80 12.24 0.22 5.96
CA TYR A 80 12.09 0.51 7.37
C TYR A 80 12.08 -0.76 8.24
N ASN A 81 11.43 -1.82 7.74
CA ASN A 81 11.39 -3.13 8.38
C ASN A 81 12.63 -4.01 8.12
N GLY A 82 13.63 -3.51 7.38
CA GLY A 82 14.89 -4.21 7.11
C GLY A 82 14.80 -5.34 6.07
N GLU A 83 13.75 -5.39 5.27
CA GLU A 83 13.55 -6.41 4.22
C GLU A 83 14.33 -6.11 2.94
N VAL A 84 14.67 -4.84 2.69
CA VAL A 84 15.53 -4.42 1.57
C VAL A 84 16.71 -3.62 2.10
N THR A 85 17.85 -3.71 1.41
CA THR A 85 19.06 -3.00 1.83
C THR A 85 18.94 -1.50 1.54
N ARG A 86 19.77 -0.70 2.21
CA ARG A 86 19.92 0.75 1.93
C ARG A 86 20.18 1.03 0.44
N ASN A 87 21.03 0.21 -0.19
CA ASN A 87 21.38 0.39 -1.60
C ASN A 87 20.22 -0.02 -2.52
N ASP A 88 19.52 -1.11 -2.23
CA ASP A 88 18.37 -1.55 -3.03
C ASP A 88 17.21 -0.57 -2.93
N TYR A 89 16.99 0.01 -1.75
CA TYR A 89 16.03 1.08 -1.53
C TYR A 89 16.35 2.30 -2.40
N ALA A 90 17.58 2.81 -2.32
CA ALA A 90 18.03 3.97 -3.09
C ALA A 90 17.90 3.75 -4.60
N ASN A 91 18.32 2.59 -5.11
CA ASN A 91 18.20 2.26 -6.52
C ASN A 91 16.75 2.08 -6.97
N SER A 92 15.89 1.51 -6.13
CA SER A 92 14.46 1.35 -6.41
C SER A 92 13.75 2.69 -6.54
N LEU A 93 14.04 3.64 -5.63
CA LEU A 93 13.50 5.00 -5.73
C LEU A 93 14.02 5.76 -6.95
N ALA A 94 15.34 5.69 -7.20
CA ALA A 94 15.95 6.35 -8.35
C ALA A 94 15.39 5.81 -9.68
N GLY A 95 15.23 4.49 -9.79
CA GLY A 95 14.67 3.84 -10.97
C GLY A 95 13.20 4.21 -11.23
N SER A 96 12.39 4.29 -10.17
CA SER A 96 10.94 4.49 -10.30
C SER A 96 10.54 5.96 -10.41
N PHE A 97 11.23 6.87 -9.73
CA PHE A 97 10.91 8.31 -9.72
C PHE A 97 11.85 9.16 -10.58
N GLY A 98 12.87 8.53 -11.16
CA GLY A 98 13.94 9.15 -11.91
C GLY A 98 14.99 9.81 -11.01
N GLY A 99 16.19 10.02 -11.57
CA GLY A 99 17.32 10.61 -10.85
C GLY A 99 18.39 9.58 -10.49
N ALA A 100 19.31 9.99 -9.63
CA ALA A 100 20.41 9.16 -9.15
C ALA A 100 20.10 8.60 -7.76
N ALA A 101 20.69 7.44 -7.43
CA ALA A 101 20.53 6.79 -6.12
C ALA A 101 21.06 7.64 -4.95
N ASP A 102 21.92 8.62 -5.24
CA ASP A 102 22.45 9.61 -4.31
C ASP A 102 21.75 10.98 -4.41
N ALA A 103 20.56 11.04 -5.03
CA ALA A 103 19.76 12.26 -5.03
C ALA A 103 19.52 12.77 -3.60
N ALA A 104 19.55 14.10 -3.42
CA ALA A 104 19.44 14.74 -2.11
C ALA A 104 18.20 14.27 -1.31
N GLY A 105 17.07 14.06 -1.98
CA GLY A 105 15.88 13.49 -1.35
C GLY A 105 16.08 12.07 -0.80
N ILE A 106 16.70 11.18 -1.60
CA ILE A 106 16.98 9.81 -1.16
C ILE A 106 17.94 9.83 0.04
N LEU A 107 19.03 10.60 -0.06
CA LEU A 107 20.00 10.73 1.04
C LEU A 107 19.34 11.28 2.31
N CYS A 108 18.42 12.23 2.18
CA CYS A 108 17.68 12.78 3.32
C CYS A 108 16.84 11.69 4.00
N ILE A 109 16.06 10.91 3.25
CA ILE A 109 15.24 9.81 3.81
C ILE A 109 16.13 8.78 4.52
N LEU A 110 17.24 8.40 3.88
CA LEU A 110 18.21 7.45 4.42
C LEU A 110 18.86 7.92 5.74
N ALA A 111 18.88 9.22 6.01
CA ALA A 111 19.35 9.80 7.26
C ALA A 111 18.27 9.86 8.35
N GLN A 112 16.98 9.75 7.99
CA GLN A 112 15.87 9.77 8.95
C GLN A 112 15.57 8.41 9.57
N VAL A 113 16.05 7.32 8.97
CA VAL A 113 15.82 6.00 9.55
C VAL A 113 16.43 5.97 10.95
N PRO A 114 15.62 5.71 12.01
CA PRO A 114 16.15 5.65 13.35
C PRO A 114 17.30 4.64 13.35
N ASN A 115 18.47 5.03 13.86
CA ASN A 115 19.54 4.08 14.12
C ASN A 115 18.92 2.94 14.93
N GLN A 116 18.69 1.78 14.30
CA GLN A 116 17.90 0.67 14.85
C GLN A 116 18.41 0.19 16.22
N ALA A 117 19.64 0.59 16.59
CA ALA A 117 20.23 0.45 17.91
C ALA A 117 19.50 1.18 19.07
N SER A 118 18.58 2.12 18.81
CA SER A 118 18.00 2.99 19.85
C SER A 118 16.48 2.89 20.03
N SER A 119 15.78 2.14 19.19
CA SER A 119 14.33 1.92 19.33
C SER A 119 14.04 0.56 19.99
N PRO A 120 13.35 0.50 21.15
CA PRO A 120 12.94 -0.77 21.73
C PRO A 120 12.10 -1.57 20.73
N PRO A 121 12.27 -2.91 20.63
CA PRO A 121 11.45 -3.73 19.76
C PRO A 121 9.96 -3.47 20.06
N PRO A 122 9.07 -3.55 19.05
CA PRO A 122 7.64 -3.40 19.28
C PRO A 122 7.21 -4.40 20.35
N ARG A 123 6.65 -3.88 21.46
CA ARG A 123 6.01 -4.73 22.46
C ARG A 123 4.80 -5.33 21.76
N MET A 124 4.85 -6.62 21.42
CA MET A 124 3.65 -7.31 20.96
C MET A 124 2.56 -7.12 22.02
N PRO A 125 1.33 -6.71 21.64
CA PRO A 125 0.21 -6.69 22.56
C PRO A 125 0.04 -8.09 23.13
N GLY A 126 0.24 -8.23 24.44
CA GLY A 126 0.09 -9.51 25.13
C GLY A 126 -1.33 -10.03 24.94
N TYR A 127 -1.46 -11.22 24.36
CA TYR A 127 -2.68 -12.01 24.47
C TYR A 127 -2.88 -12.34 25.96
N ARG A 128 -3.97 -11.83 26.55
CA ARG A 128 -4.54 -12.33 27.81
C ARG A 128 -5.77 -13.15 27.49
#